data_AF-A0A9D7CXJ1-F1
#
_entry.id   AF-A0A9D7CXJ1-F1
#
_cell.length_a   1.000
_cell.length_b   1.000
_cell.length_c   1.000
_cell.angle_alpha   90.00
_cell.angle_beta   90.00
_cell.angle_gamma   90.00
#
_symmetry.space_group_name_H-M   'P 1'
#
loop_
_entity.id
_entity.type
_entity.pdbx_description
1 polymer ?
#
loop_
_entity_poly.entity_id
_entity_poly.type
_entity_poly.pdbx_seq_one_letter_code
_entity_poly.pdbx_strand_id
1 'polypeptide(L)' 'MTNPALLVEVLNPSTEDYDQGEKLRHYQQIPSLEAVVFVSQSERMVSVVRRTPSGWLRAEHRDAFELEHTGTIAVTELYP' A
#
# COMPACT_ATOMS: atom_id res chain seq x y z
N MET A 1 -4.46 15.07 12.19
CA MET A 1 -4.07 14.98 10.77
C MET A 1 -5.27 14.40 10.02
N THR A 2 -5.79 15.07 8.99
CA THR A 2 -7.11 14.73 8.41
C THR A 2 -7.09 14.43 6.91
N ASN A 3 -5.93 14.36 6.26
CA ASN A 3 -5.80 14.07 4.83
C ASN A 3 -4.50 13.28 4.54
N PRO A 4 -4.51 11.94 4.66
CA PRO A 4 -3.32 11.14 4.41
C PRO A 4 -3.01 11.04 2.91
N ALA A 5 -1.77 11.29 2.53
CA ALA A 5 -1.25 11.01 1.19
C ALA A 5 -0.87 9.53 1.00
N LEU A 6 -0.56 8.84 2.10
CA LEU A 6 -0.14 7.45 2.12
C LEU A 6 -0.93 6.67 3.17
N LEU A 7 -1.40 5.49 2.79
CA LEU A 7 -1.99 4.51 3.72
C LEU A 7 -1.18 3.22 3.64
N VAL A 8 -0.78 2.68 4.79
CA VAL A 8 -0.08 1.40 4.90
C VAL A 8 -0.98 0.42 5.65
N GLU A 9 -1.26 -0.72 5.02
CA GLU A 9 -2.09 -1.78 5.56
C GLU A 9 -1.28 -3.07 5.65
N VAL A 10 -1.20 -3.65 6.85
CA VAL A 10 -0.61 -4.98 7.03
C VAL A 10 -1.72 -6.01 6.86
N LEU A 11 -1.60 -6.85 5.85
CA LEU A 11 -2.62 -7.82 5.51
C LEU A 11 -2.66 -8.93 6.56
N ASN A 12 -3.86 -9.24 7.02
CA ASN A 12 -4.11 -10.45 7.78
C ASN A 12 -4.35 -11.61 6.80
N PRO A 13 -3.67 -12.76 6.95
CA PRO A 13 -3.88 -13.92 6.08
C PRO A 13 -5.34 -14.37 5.94
N SER A 14 -6.20 -14.06 6.93
CA SER A 14 -7.62 -14.42 6.88
C SER A 14 -8.52 -13.42 6.15
N THR A 15 -8.04 -12.21 5.81
CA THR A 15 -8.84 -11.14 5.16
C THR A 15 -8.21 -10.52 3.92
N GLU A 16 -7.09 -11.10 3.44
CA GLU A 16 -6.27 -10.58 2.35
C GLU A 16 -7.07 -10.26 1.07
N ASP A 17 -7.96 -11.15 0.64
CA ASP A 17 -8.82 -10.93 -0.54
C ASP A 17 -9.80 -9.76 -0.36
N TYR A 18 -10.30 -9.55 0.86
CA TYR A 18 -11.22 -8.47 1.17
C TYR A 18 -10.52 -7.11 1.20
N ASP A 19 -9.35 -7.04 1.86
CA ASP A 19 -8.54 -5.84 2.00
C ASP A 19 -8.05 -5.30 0.64
N GLN A 20 -7.72 -6.20 -0.29
CA GLN A 20 -7.27 -5.82 -1.63
C GLN A 20 -8.39 -5.48 -2.62
N GLY A 21 -9.65 -5.82 -2.30
CA GLY A 21 -10.80 -5.63 -3.17
C GLY A 21 -11.67 -4.42 -2.80
N GLU A 22 -12.49 -4.59 -1.77
CA GLU A 22 -13.52 -3.60 -1.40
C GLU A 22 -12.91 -2.42 -0.65
N LYS A 23 -12.00 -2.69 0.29
CA LYS A 23 -11.35 -1.66 1.09
C LYS A 23 -10.50 -0.71 0.23
N LEU A 24 -9.75 -1.26 -0.72
CA LEU A 24 -8.98 -0.48 -1.69
C LEU A 24 -9.87 0.48 -2.49
N ARG A 25 -11.05 0.04 -2.94
CA ARG A 25 -11.99 0.92 -3.66
C ARG A 25 -12.45 2.11 -2.82
N HIS A 26 -12.66 1.91 -1.53
CA HIS A 26 -13.00 3.00 -0.61
C HIS A 26 -11.82 3.98 -0.44
N TYR A 27 -10.60 3.46 -0.29
CA TYR A 27 -9.40 4.30 -0.20
C TYR A 27 -9.17 5.14 -1.45
N GLN A 28 -9.38 4.57 -2.64
CA GLN A 28 -9.19 5.28 -3.90
C GLN A 28 -10.10 6.51 -4.08
N GLN A 29 -11.19 6.60 -3.31
CA GLN A 29 -12.11 7.74 -3.29
C GLN A 29 -11.60 8.90 -2.43
N ILE A 30 -10.61 8.68 -1.56
CA ILE A 30 -10.01 9.74 -0.75
C ILE A 30 -9.24 10.68 -1.69
N PRO A 31 -9.62 11.98 -1.79
CA PRO A 31 -9.02 12.88 -2.78
C PRO A 31 -7.53 13.11 -2.56
N SER A 32 -7.11 13.19 -1.30
CA SER A 32 -5.73 13.44 -0.87
C SER A 32 -4.81 12.23 -0.95
N LEU A 33 -5.35 11.03 -1.19
CA LEU A 33 -4.57 9.80 -1.18
C LEU A 33 -3.82 9.62 -2.51
N GLU A 34 -2.51 9.39 -2.39
CA GLU A 34 -1.60 9.19 -3.51
C GLU A 34 -1.14 7.73 -3.61
N ALA A 35 -1.04 7.02 -2.49
CA ALA A 35 -0.65 5.62 -2.49
C ALA A 35 -1.28 4.80 -1.35
N VAL A 36 -1.53 3.53 -1.64
CA VAL A 36 -1.83 2.49 -0.65
C VAL A 36 -0.74 1.42 -0.73
N VAL A 37 -0.16 1.06 0.41
CA VAL A 37 0.84 0.00 0.53
C VAL A 37 0.21 -1.14 1.30
N PHE A 38 0.14 -2.31 0.69
CA PHE A 38 -0.26 -3.54 1.36
C PHE A 38 0.97 -4.38 1.66
N VAL A 39 1.09 -4.85 2.89
CA VAL A 39 2.19 -5.71 3.34
C VAL A 39 1.64 -7.10 3.63
N SER A 40 1.95 -8.07 2.77
CA SER A 40 1.61 -9.48 2.97
C SER A 40 2.74 -10.19 3.71
N GLN A 41 2.49 -10.59 4.95
CA GLN A 41 3.49 -11.28 5.79
C GLN A 41 3.65 -12.76 5.41
N SER A 42 2.56 -13.40 4.99
CA SER A 42 2.53 -14.78 4.50
C SER A 42 3.39 -14.92 3.26
N GLU A 43 3.24 -13.99 2.30
CA GLU A 43 3.95 -14.04 1.03
C GLU A 43 5.30 -13.32 1.05
N ARG A 44 5.63 -12.59 2.13
CA ARG A 44 6.80 -11.69 2.21
C ARG A 44 6.85 -10.76 0.98
N MET A 45 5.77 -10.04 0.77
CA MET A 45 5.57 -9.20 -0.41
C MET A 45 4.88 -7.90 -0.03
N VAL A 46 5.25 -6.83 -0.72
CA VAL A 46 4.61 -5.52 -0.64
C VAL A 46 3.93 -5.21 -1.98
N SER A 47 2.62 -4.92 -1.95
CA SER A 47 1.90 -4.40 -3.11
C SER A 47 1.64 -2.91 -2.92
N VAL A 48 2.15 -2.09 -3.84
CA VAL A 48 1.92 -0.65 -3.82
C VAL A 48 0.94 -0.27 -4.93
N VAL A 49 -0.15 0.38 -4.55
CA VAL A 49 -1.15 0.92 -5.45
C VAL A 49 -1.03 2.44 -5.46
N ARG A 50 -0.51 3.03 -6.54
CA ARG A 50 -0.25 4.46 -6.67
C ARG A 50 -1.24 5.14 -7.60
N ARG A 51 -1.66 6.35 -7.25
CA ARG A 51 -2.44 7.22 -8.12
C ARG A 51 -1.51 7.84 -9.17
N THR A 52 -2.03 7.92 -10.39
CA THR A 52 -1.38 8.51 -11.56
C THR A 52 -2.40 9.39 -12.29
N PRO A 53 -1.98 10.22 -13.25
CA PRO A 53 -2.92 10.97 -14.09
C PRO A 53 -3.92 10.11 -14.86
N SER A 54 -3.60 8.82 -15.09
CA SER A 54 -4.42 7.88 -15.86
C SER A 54 -5.24 6.92 -14.98
N GLY A 55 -5.21 7.09 -13.66
CA GLY A 55 -5.88 6.19 -12.72
C GLY A 55 -4.90 5.59 -11.73
N TRP A 56 -5.15 4.36 -11.28
CA TRP A 56 -4.35 3.70 -10.26
C TRP A 56 -3.53 2.56 -10.86
N LEU A 57 -2.25 2.49 -10.51
CA LEU A 57 -1.33 1.42 -10.91
C LEU A 57 -0.89 0.61 -9.70
N ARG A 58 -0.87 -0.71 -9.84
CA ARG A 58 -0.34 -1.63 -8.83
C ARG A 58 1.01 -2.17 -9.26
N ALA A 59 1.95 -2.20 -8.32
CA ALA A 59 3.24 -2.87 -8.45
C ALA A 59 3.50 -3.74 -7.22
N GLU A 60 4.20 -4.85 -7.40
CA GLU A 60 4.55 -5.80 -6.34
C GLU A 60 6.06 -5.85 -6.15
N HIS A 61 6.48 -5.93 -4.89
CA HIS A 61 7.87 -5.83 -4.48
C HIS A 61 8.17 -6.90 -3.42
N ARG A 62 9.26 -7.64 -3.58
CA ARG A 62 9.70 -8.67 -2.61
C ARG A 62 10.97 -8.27 -1.85
N ASP A 63 11.73 -7.30 -2.38
CA ASP A 63 12.99 -6.85 -1.79
C ASP A 63 12.89 -5.42 -1.25
N ALA A 64 12.64 -4.44 -2.15
CA ALA A 64 12.56 -3.02 -1.79
C ALA A 64 11.57 -2.25 -2.69
N PHE A 65 11.06 -1.13 -2.17
CA PHE A 65 10.23 -0.19 -2.90
C PHE A 65 10.51 1.25 -2.42
N GLU A 66 10.33 2.22 -3.32
CA GLU A 66 10.52 3.64 -3.02
C GLU A 66 9.18 4.38 -3.07
N LEU A 67 8.95 5.32 -2.16
CA LEU A 67 7.79 6.21 -2.20
C LEU A 67 8.28 7.65 -2.36
N GLU A 68 7.71 8.39 -3.31
CA GLU A 68 8.23 9.73 -3.63
C GLU A 68 8.01 10.77 -2.52
N HIS A 69 7.18 10.47 -1.52
CA HIS A 69 6.80 11.42 -0.45
C HIS A 69 7.16 10.96 0.97
N THR A 70 7.85 9.84 1.11
CA THR A 70 8.38 9.33 2.37
C THR A 70 9.60 8.52 1.99
N GLY A 71 10.78 8.83 2.53
CA GLY A 71 12.04 8.19 2.13
C GLY A 71 11.97 6.66 2.09
N THR A 72 12.96 6.03 1.45
CA THR A 72 13.05 4.57 1.27
C THR A 72 12.74 3.82 2.56
N ILE A 73 11.67 3.01 2.57
CA ILE A 73 11.34 2.12 3.68
C ILE A 73 11.90 0.74 3.31
N ALA A 74 12.88 0.27 4.06
CA ALA A 74 13.34 -1.10 3.89
C ALA A 74 12.23 -2.05 4.39
N VAL A 75 11.86 -3.06 3.60
CA VAL A 75 10.85 -4.06 3.99
C VAL A 75 11.24 -4.75 5.31
N THR A 76 12.54 -4.82 5.61
CA THR A 76 13.11 -5.34 6.87
C THR A 76 12.93 -4.44 8.10
N GLU A 77 12.60 -3.15 7.95
CA GLU A 77 12.35 -2.22 9.08
C GLU A 77 10.89 -2.19 9.54
N LEU A 78 10.01 -2.94 8.88
CA LEU A 78 8.62 -3.15 9.29
C LEU A 78 8.46 -4.29 10.32
N TYR A 79 9.58 -4.78 10.87
CA TYR A 79 9.65 -5.83 11.90
C TYR A 79 10.71 -5.45 12.96
N PRO A 80 10.46 -5.67 14.27
CA PRO A 80 11.52 -5.81 15.27
C PRO A 80 12.23 -7.16 15.17
#